data_AF-A0A3C1T7Y7-F1
#
_entry.id   AF-A0A3C1T7Y7-F1
#
_cell.length_a   1.000
_cell.length_b   1.000
_cell.length_c   1.000
_cell.angle_alpha   90.00
_cell.angle_beta   90.00
_cell.angle_gamma   90.00
#
_symmetry.space_group_name_H-M   'P 1'
#
loop_
_entity.id
_entity.type
_entity.pdbx_description
1 polymer ?
#
loop_
_entity_poly.entity_id
_entity_poly.type
_entity_poly.pdbx_seq_one_letter_code
_entity_poly.pdbx_strand_id
1 'polypeptide(L)'
;MQNEQKTEQILESLGGLQKAVAPDFFYTRLLGRMQREAEPVKEKIFLLRPAFITAALSLVLIINVFSLVKLDRPSGNRQYNQTNKPATIESFAEAYDMNSVTVYE
;
A
#
# COMPACT_ATOMS: atom_id res chain seq x y z
N MET A 1 -9.29 -74.61 -34.88
CA MET A 1 -8.90 -75.47 -33.75
C MET A 1 -7.88 -74.82 -32.80
N GLN A 2 -6.61 -74.56 -33.18
CA GLN A 2 -5.64 -73.93 -32.23
C GLN A 2 -5.94 -72.45 -31.89
N ASN A 3 -6.54 -71.68 -32.82
CA ASN A 3 -6.81 -70.25 -32.59
C ASN A 3 -8.03 -70.03 -31.67
N GLU A 4 -9.03 -70.91 -31.73
CA GLU A 4 -10.23 -70.85 -30.88
C GLU A 4 -9.89 -71.08 -29.41
N GLN A 5 -8.99 -72.03 -29.14
CA GLN A 5 -8.51 -72.31 -27.78
C GLN A 5 -7.78 -71.11 -27.15
N LYS A 6 -6.99 -70.37 -27.95
CA LYS A 6 -6.31 -69.16 -27.45
C LYS A 6 -7.31 -68.04 -27.15
N THR A 7 -8.34 -67.87 -27.98
CA THR A 7 -9.36 -66.85 -27.73
C THR A 7 -10.19 -67.17 -26.48
N GLU A 8 -10.56 -68.43 -26.27
CA GLU A 8 -11.26 -68.87 -25.05
C GLU A 8 -10.41 -68.69 -23.80
N GLN A 9 -9.12 -69.01 -23.86
CA GLN A 9 -8.21 -68.83 -22.73
C GLN A 9 -7.99 -67.35 -22.36
N ILE A 10 -8.00 -66.46 -23.36
CA ILE A 10 -7.97 -65.00 -23.13
C ILE A 10 -9.29 -64.56 -22.48
N LEU A 11 -10.44 -64.98 -23.00
CA LEU A 11 -11.75 -64.64 -22.44
C LEU A 11 -11.91 -65.14 -20.99
N GLU A 12 -11.43 -66.35 -20.70
CA GLU A 12 -11.43 -66.94 -19.36
C GLU A 12 -10.51 -66.15 -18.40
N SER A 13 -9.35 -65.69 -18.87
CA SER A 13 -8.45 -64.83 -18.09
C SER A 13 -9.03 -63.46 -17.74
N LEU A 14 -9.97 -62.95 -18.55
CA LEU A 14 -10.67 -61.69 -18.28
C LEU A 14 -11.88 -61.85 -17.35
N GLY A 15 -12.46 -63.04 -17.24
CA GLY A 15 -13.65 -63.30 -16.41
C GLY A 15 -13.42 -63.14 -14.90
N GLY A 16 -12.18 -63.28 -14.44
CA GLY A 16 -11.78 -63.11 -13.05
C GLY A 16 -11.49 -61.67 -12.62
N LEU A 17 -11.53 -60.70 -13.55
CA LEU A 17 -11.29 -59.30 -13.19
C LEU A 17 -12.49 -58.75 -12.43
N GLN A 18 -12.36 -58.70 -11.10
CA GLN A 18 -13.27 -57.99 -10.25
C GLN A 18 -13.28 -56.51 -10.67
N LYS A 19 -14.49 -55.96 -10.90
CA LYS A 19 -14.68 -54.55 -11.23
C LYS A 19 -13.86 -53.71 -10.25
N ALA A 20 -12.86 -52.99 -10.74
CA ALA A 20 -12.02 -52.14 -9.91
C ALA A 20 -12.90 -51.01 -9.35
N VAL A 21 -13.40 -51.21 -8.14
CA VAL A 21 -14.13 -50.17 -7.41
C VAL A 21 -13.07 -49.24 -6.83
N ALA A 22 -13.16 -47.95 -7.16
CA ALA A 22 -12.29 -46.96 -6.55
C ALA A 22 -12.45 -47.06 -5.01
N PRO A 23 -11.36 -47.08 -4.25
CA PRO A 23 -11.45 -47.14 -2.80
C PRO A 23 -12.20 -45.91 -2.26
N ASP A 24 -12.84 -46.08 -1.11
CA ASP A 24 -13.56 -44.99 -0.45
C ASP A 24 -12.65 -43.75 -0.31
N PHE A 25 -13.22 -42.57 -0.61
CA PHE A 25 -12.54 -41.27 -0.63
C PHE A 25 -11.44 -41.06 -1.69
N PHE A 26 -11.26 -41.97 -2.67
CA PHE A 26 -10.32 -41.77 -3.78
C PHE A 26 -10.61 -40.47 -4.54
N TYR A 27 -11.87 -40.24 -4.89
CA TYR A 27 -12.32 -39.02 -5.58
C TYR A 27 -12.08 -37.77 -4.75
N THR A 28 -12.34 -37.81 -3.45
CA THR A 28 -12.10 -36.68 -2.54
C THR A 28 -10.62 -36.32 -2.49
N ARG A 29 -9.74 -37.32 -2.39
CA ARG A 29 -8.29 -37.10 -2.37
C ARG A 29 -7.76 -36.60 -3.71
N LEU A 30 -8.27 -37.14 -4.81
CA LEU A 30 -7.91 -36.71 -6.16
C LEU A 30 -8.35 -35.26 -6.39
N LEU A 31 -9.59 -34.93 -6.05
CA LEU A 31 -10.14 -33.58 -6.16
C LEU A 31 -9.34 -32.58 -5.32
N GLY A 32 -8.97 -32.95 -4.08
CA GLY A 32 -8.14 -32.10 -3.22
C GLY A 32 -6.74 -31.85 -3.79
N ARG A 33 -6.14 -32.84 -4.49
CA ARG A 33 -4.86 -32.63 -5.21
C ARG A 33 -5.03 -31.72 -6.43
N MET A 34 -6.07 -31.95 -7.23
CA MET A 34 -6.36 -31.11 -8.39
C MET A 34 -6.63 -29.66 -7.99
N GLN A 35 -7.34 -29.42 -6.89
CA GLN A 35 -7.57 -28.07 -6.36
C GLN A 35 -6.29 -27.42 -5.83
N ARG A 36 -5.42 -28.17 -5.16
CA ARG A 36 -4.11 -27.67 -4.70
C ARG A 36 -3.18 -27.24 -5.83
N GLU A 37 -3.23 -27.94 -6.96
CA GLU A 37 -2.41 -27.61 -8.14
C GLU A 37 -3.10 -26.57 -9.04
N ALA A 38 -4.43 -26.47 -9.00
CA ALA A 38 -5.21 -25.46 -9.72
C ALA A 38 -5.29 -24.12 -8.99
N GLU A 39 -5.10 -24.09 -7.67
CA GLU A 39 -4.84 -22.83 -6.98
C GLU A 39 -3.50 -22.30 -7.48
N PRO A 40 -3.47 -21.14 -8.16
CA PRO A 40 -2.20 -20.53 -8.50
C PRO A 40 -1.46 -20.35 -7.19
N VAL A 41 -0.30 -20.99 -7.06
CA VAL A 41 0.64 -20.77 -5.98
C VAL A 41 0.62 -19.26 -5.76
N LYS A 42 0.03 -18.81 -4.65
CA LYS A 42 0.08 -17.41 -4.26
C LYS A 42 1.53 -17.19 -3.89
N GLU A 43 2.34 -17.03 -4.92
CA GLU A 43 3.73 -16.67 -4.83
C GLU A 43 3.79 -15.42 -3.98
N LYS A 44 4.88 -15.32 -3.23
CA LYS A 44 5.12 -14.47 -2.08
C LYS A 44 5.16 -12.97 -2.41
N ILE A 45 4.23 -12.46 -3.22
CA ILE A 45 4.04 -11.07 -3.63
C ILE A 45 3.65 -10.20 -2.41
N PHE A 46 3.23 -10.81 -1.30
CA PHE A 46 2.91 -10.10 -0.06
C PHE A 46 4.12 -9.47 0.65
N LEU A 47 5.35 -9.86 0.33
CA LEU A 47 6.56 -9.33 1.00
C LEU A 47 7.11 -8.04 0.38
N LEU A 48 6.85 -7.77 -0.90
CA LEU A 48 7.25 -6.50 -1.55
C LEU A 48 6.23 -5.36 -1.34
N ARG A 49 4.97 -5.70 -1.03
CA ARG A 49 3.91 -4.73 -0.69
C ARG A 49 4.24 -3.76 0.45
N PRO A 50 4.78 -4.17 1.61
CA PRO A 50 5.01 -3.25 2.73
C PRO A 50 5.97 -2.13 2.37
N ALA A 51 7.07 -2.41 1.66
CA ALA A 51 8.04 -1.39 1.25
C ALA A 51 7.47 -0.41 0.22
N PHE A 52 6.63 -0.88 -0.70
CA PHE A 52 6.00 -0.02 -1.69
C PHE A 52 4.93 0.89 -1.06
N ILE A 53 4.15 0.37 -0.12
CA ILE A 53 3.14 1.14 0.61
C ILE A 53 3.82 2.22 1.47
N THR A 54 4.91 1.89 2.19
CA THR A 54 5.62 2.89 3.00
C THR A 54 6.30 3.95 2.14
N ALA A 55 6.86 3.60 0.98
CA ALA A 55 7.44 4.54 0.03
C ALA A 55 6.39 5.47 -0.59
N ALA A 56 5.22 4.95 -0.96
CA ALA A 56 4.12 5.76 -1.47
C ALA A 56 3.58 6.72 -0.40
N LEU A 57 3.44 6.24 0.84
CA LEU A 57 2.95 7.04 1.96
C LEU A 57 3.96 8.12 2.37
N SER A 58 5.27 7.82 2.35
CA SER A 58 6.31 8.80 2.62
C SER A 58 6.38 9.88 1.54
N LEU A 59 6.23 9.52 0.26
CA LEU A 59 6.13 10.48 -0.83
C LEU A 59 4.97 11.47 -0.63
N VAL A 60 3.78 10.94 -0.35
CA VAL A 60 2.59 11.77 -0.09
C VAL A 60 2.81 12.68 1.12
N LEU A 61 3.45 12.18 2.18
CA LEU A 61 3.76 12.97 3.37
C LEU A 61 4.76 14.10 3.06
N ILE A 62 5.82 13.84 2.29
CA ILE A 62 6.79 14.86 1.88
C ILE A 62 6.10 15.97 1.08
N ILE A 63 5.21 15.62 0.14
CA ILE A 63 4.45 16.59 -0.66
C ILE A 63 3.58 17.47 0.25
N ASN A 64 2.88 16.87 1.20
CA ASN A 64 2.04 17.61 2.15
C ASN A 64 2.87 18.54 3.05
N VAL A 65 3.97 18.06 3.62
CA VAL A 65 4.88 18.87 4.44
C VAL A 65 5.48 20.01 3.62
N PHE A 66 5.92 19.75 2.40
CA PHE A 66 6.45 20.77 1.51
C PHE A 66 5.41 21.83 1.15
N SER A 67 4.15 21.42 0.92
CA SER A 67 3.04 22.33 0.66
C SER A 67 2.81 23.28 1.84
N LEU A 68 2.79 22.76 3.08
CA LEU A 68 2.65 23.59 4.28
C LEU A 68 3.84 24.54 4.46
N VAL A 69 5.08 24.06 4.32
CA VAL A 69 6.29 24.89 4.47
C VAL A 69 6.39 25.96 3.37
N LYS A 70 5.88 25.71 2.17
CA LYS A 70 5.83 26.70 1.09
C LYS A 70 4.70 27.70 1.27
N LEU A 71 3.58 27.30 1.88
CA LEU A 71 2.46 28.18 2.19
C LEU A 71 2.79 29.15 3.34
N ASP A 72 3.56 28.70 4.33
CA ASP A 72 4.04 29.52 5.44
C ASP A 72 5.19 30.46 5.06
N ARG A 73 5.81 30.27 3.89
CA ARG A 73 6.75 31.27 3.36
C ARG A 73 5.93 32.45 2.84
N PRO A 74 5.99 33.64 3.48
CA PRO A 74 5.36 34.83 2.94
C PRO A 74 5.98 35.09 1.56
N SER A 75 5.23 34.76 0.52
CA SER A 75 5.56 35.15 -0.84
C SER A 75 5.36 36.66 -0.91
N GLY A 76 6.46 37.39 -0.99
CA GLY A 76 6.48 38.85 -1.06
C GLY A 76 6.81 39.50 0.28
N ASN A 77 7.78 40.42 0.24
CA ASN A 77 8.10 41.44 1.23
C ASN A 77 6.97 41.75 2.24
N ARG A 78 6.85 40.94 3.29
CA ARG A 78 6.21 41.40 4.53
C ARG A 78 7.33 41.98 5.37
N GLN A 79 7.60 43.26 5.15
CA GLN A 79 8.24 44.09 6.17
C GLN A 79 7.31 44.09 7.38
N TYR A 80 7.48 43.10 8.26
CA TYR A 80 7.00 43.24 9.62
C TYR A 80 8.00 44.16 10.29
N ASN A 81 7.70 45.47 10.30
CA ASN A 81 8.40 46.41 11.15
C ASN A 81 8.08 46.03 12.60
N GLN A 82 8.82 45.08 13.17
CA GLN A 82 8.90 44.92 14.61
C GLN A 82 9.63 46.15 15.13
N THR A 83 8.86 47.21 15.37
CA THR A 83 9.35 48.35 16.13
C THR A 83 9.51 47.85 17.56
N ASN A 84 10.72 47.39 17.90
CA ASN A 84 11.16 47.08 19.28
C ASN A 84 11.27 48.36 20.13
N LYS A 85 10.36 49.33 19.96
CA LYS A 85 10.26 50.49 20.83
C LYS A 85 9.21 50.16 21.89
N PRO A 86 9.53 50.31 23.19
CA PRO A 86 8.54 50.13 24.24
C PRO A 86 7.36 51.09 24.00
N ALA A 87 6.14 50.68 24.34
CA ALA A 87 4.93 51.49 24.21
C ALA A 87 4.92 52.64 25.23
N THR A 88 5.85 53.58 25.07
CA THR A 88 5.96 54.82 25.84
C THR A 88 5.27 55.94 25.08
N ILE A 89 4.84 56.98 25.80
CA ILE A 89 4.19 58.16 25.21
C ILE A 89 5.03 58.76 24.07
N GLU A 90 6.35 58.73 24.19
CA GLU A 90 7.30 59.17 23.15
C GLU A 90 7.18 58.37 21.85
N SER A 91 6.97 57.06 21.93
CA SER A 91 6.84 56.20 20.74
C SER A 91 5.57 56.50 19.93
N PHE A 92 4.49 56.87 20.63
CA PHE A 92 3.26 57.32 19.99
C PHE A 92 3.43 58.72 19.41
N ALA A 93 4.08 59.63 20.14
CA ALA A 93 4.36 60.98 19.63
C ALA A 93 5.22 60.92 18.36
N GLU A 94 6.25 60.06 18.30
CA GLU A 94 7.08 59.88 17.10
C GLU A 94 6.28 59.25 15.93
N ALA A 95 5.39 58.30 16.20
CA ALA A 95 4.56 57.69 15.17
C ALA A 95 3.55 58.67 14.53
N TYR A 96 3.09 59.66 15.30
CA TYR A 96 2.20 60.72 14.83
C TYR A 96 2.95 62.02 14.48
N ASP A 97 4.28 61.99 14.42
CA ASP A 97 5.17 63.13 14.18
C ASP A 97 4.84 64.36 15.08
N MET A 98 4.38 64.08 16.30
CA MET A 98 3.99 65.06 17.32
C MET A 98 5.17 65.51 18.20
N ASN A 99 6.41 65.44 17.68
CA ASN A 99 7.57 65.95 18.40
C ASN A 99 7.63 67.48 18.30
N SER A 100 6.70 68.17 18.96
CA SER A 100 6.68 69.63 19.01
C SER A 100 7.69 70.12 20.04
N VAL A 101 8.82 70.65 19.59
CA VAL A 101 9.69 71.51 20.41
C VAL A 101 8.89 72.79 20.71
N THR A 102 8.35 72.90 21.92
CA THR A 102 7.70 74.15 22.36
C THR A 102 8.79 75.18 22.66
N VAL A 103 8.96 76.15 21.76
CA VAL A 103 9.89 77.30 21.89
C VAL A 103 9.19 78.45 22.61
N TYR A 104 8.54 78.18 23.73
CA TYR A 104 7.99 79.21 24.61
C TYR A 104 8.15 78.75 26.07
N GLU A 105 9.18 79.29 26.73
CA GLU A 105 9.04 79.80 28.10
C GLU A 105 8.34 81.15 28.05
#